data_AF-A0AAU2KTX7-F1
#
_entry.id   AF-A0AAU2KTX7-F1
#
_cell.length_a   1.000
_cell.length_b   1.000
_cell.length_c   1.000
_cell.angle_alpha   90.00
_cell.angle_beta   90.00
_cell.angle_gamma   90.00
#
_symmetry.space_group_name_H-M   'P 1'
#
loop_
_entity.id
_entity.type
_entity.pdbx_description
1 polymer ?
#
loop_
_entity_poly.entity_id
_entity_poly.type
_entity_poly.pdbx_seq_one_letter_code
_entity_poly.pdbx_strand_id
1 'polypeptide(L)'
;MASLLSPRCLGSVTGAALLLALGAGVPSSAAAPASRAAHEVCLDVGNTRNNGDQVRLWKCAGHKNQRFVITNGQIKVTDFGSSG
;
A
#
# COMPACT_ATOMS: atom_id res chain seq x y z
N MET A 1 9.26 23.39 11.50
CA MET A 1 7.82 23.44 11.20
C MET A 1 7.65 23.62 9.69
N ALA A 2 7.20 22.61 8.96
CA ALA A 2 6.71 22.72 7.58
C ALA A 2 5.89 21.47 7.23
N SER A 3 4.71 21.39 7.86
CA SER A 3 3.49 20.79 7.29
C SER A 3 3.13 21.58 6.03
N LEU A 4 2.47 21.11 4.97
CA LEU A 4 1.70 19.89 4.67
C LEU A 4 1.32 20.00 3.16
N LEU A 5 0.85 18.87 2.60
CA LEU A 5 -0.06 18.77 1.46
C LEU A 5 0.50 18.88 0.03
N SER A 6 0.94 17.71 -0.45
CA SER A 6 0.89 17.25 -1.85
C SER A 6 -0.58 17.22 -2.36
N PRO A 7 -0.83 17.35 -3.68
CA PRO A 7 -2.01 18.02 -4.22
C PRO A 7 -3.24 17.13 -4.12
N ARG A 8 -4.25 17.61 -3.42
CA ARG A 8 -5.62 17.22 -3.77
C ARG A 8 -5.91 17.88 -5.10
N CYS A 9 -6.01 17.06 -6.14
CA CYS A 9 -6.49 17.44 -7.46
C CYS A 9 -7.58 18.49 -7.32
N LEU A 10 -7.35 19.66 -7.91
CA LEU A 10 -8.38 20.66 -8.16
C LEU A 10 -9.47 19.98 -8.99
N GLY A 11 -10.49 19.44 -8.33
CA GLY A 11 -11.75 19.14 -8.97
C GLY A 11 -12.31 20.46 -9.45
N SER A 12 -12.23 20.71 -10.76
CA SER A 12 -12.83 21.87 -11.40
C SER A 12 -14.34 21.81 -11.21
N VAL A 13 -14.88 22.45 -10.18
CA VAL A 13 -16.31 22.73 -10.07
C VAL A 13 -16.58 24.00 -10.85
N THR A 14 -16.46 23.93 -12.17
CA THR A 14 -16.91 24.99 -13.08
C THR A 14 -18.23 24.55 -13.70
N GLY A 15 -19.32 25.20 -13.30
CA GLY A 15 -20.60 25.13 -14.01
C GLY A 15 -21.77 24.72 -13.13
N ALA A 16 -22.21 25.60 -12.22
CA ALA A 16 -23.61 25.57 -11.78
C ALA A 16 -24.49 26.02 -12.95
N ALA A 17 -24.88 25.08 -13.82
CA ALA A 17 -25.97 25.31 -14.76
C ALA A 17 -27.28 25.28 -13.96
N LEU A 18 -27.81 26.47 -13.68
CA LEU A 18 -29.11 26.65 -13.04
C LEU A 18 -30.22 26.22 -14.00
N LEU A 19 -30.59 24.94 -13.98
CA LEU A 19 -31.78 24.40 -14.65
C LEU A 19 -32.87 24.15 -13.61
N LEU A 20 -33.84 25.07 -13.53
CA LEU A 20 -35.09 24.88 -12.79
C LEU A 20 -36.06 24.08 -13.66
N ALA A 21 -36.09 22.75 -13.52
CA ALA A 21 -37.24 21.94 -13.95
C ALA A 21 -37.24 20.55 -13.29
N LEU A 22 -38.26 20.33 -12.43
CA LEU A 22 -38.92 19.07 -12.08
C LEU A 22 -38.03 17.83 -11.86
N GLY A 23 -37.63 17.64 -10.60
CA GLY A 23 -37.62 16.33 -9.92
C GLY A 23 -37.26 15.08 -10.73
N ALA A 24 -35.98 14.92 -11.06
CA ALA A 24 -35.36 13.61 -11.15
C ALA A 24 -33.89 13.77 -10.73
N GLY A 25 -33.63 13.61 -9.43
CA GLY A 25 -32.26 13.58 -8.91
C GLY A 25 -31.51 12.46 -9.62
N VAL A 26 -30.46 12.80 -10.37
CA VAL A 26 -29.56 11.80 -10.94
C VAL A 26 -28.76 11.18 -9.79
N PRO A 27 -28.94 9.89 -9.45
CA PRO A 27 -28.06 9.26 -8.48
C PRO A 27 -26.75 8.96 -9.21
N SER A 28 -25.78 9.88 -9.14
CA SER A 28 -24.38 9.58 -9.46
C SER A 28 -23.80 8.72 -8.34
N SER A 29 -24.27 7.48 -8.21
CA SER A 29 -23.56 6.47 -7.45
C SER A 29 -22.40 5.99 -8.30
N ALA A 30 -21.27 6.71 -8.23
CA ALA A 30 -20.00 6.17 -8.68
C ALA A 30 -19.71 4.93 -7.81
N ALA A 31 -20.01 3.74 -8.34
CA ALA A 31 -19.59 2.50 -7.71
C ALA A 31 -18.06 2.54 -7.61
N ALA A 32 -17.54 2.66 -6.40
CA ALA A 32 -16.11 2.49 -6.17
C ALA A 32 -15.71 1.12 -6.74
N PRO A 33 -14.56 0.99 -7.42
CA PRO A 33 -14.12 -0.31 -7.90
C PRO A 33 -14.07 -1.26 -6.70
N ALA A 34 -14.73 -2.42 -6.82
CA ALA A 34 -14.65 -3.45 -5.82
C ALA A 34 -13.17 -3.79 -5.62
N SER A 35 -12.61 -3.37 -4.48
CA SER A 35 -11.27 -3.74 -4.08
C SER A 35 -11.24 -5.26 -3.97
N ARG A 36 -10.50 -5.93 -4.86
CA ARG A 36 -10.20 -7.36 -4.72
C ARG A 36 -9.66 -7.56 -3.31
N ALA A 37 -10.29 -8.44 -2.55
CA ALA A 37 -9.77 -8.84 -1.24
C ALA A 37 -8.37 -9.45 -1.47
N ALA A 38 -7.32 -8.66 -1.24
CA ALA A 38 -5.96 -9.18 -1.25
C ALA A 38 -5.79 -10.04 -0.01
N HIS A 39 -5.25 -11.25 -0.20
CA HIS A 39 -4.84 -12.08 0.93
C HIS A 39 -3.67 -11.41 1.64
N GLU A 40 -3.65 -11.46 2.98
CA GLU A 40 -2.48 -11.04 3.75
C GLU A 40 -1.31 -11.96 3.42
N VAL A 41 -0.26 -11.39 2.85
CA VAL A 41 0.98 -12.07 2.49
C VAL A 41 2.16 -11.27 3.04
N CYS A 42 3.21 -11.97 3.40
CA CYS A 42 4.43 -11.40 3.95
C CYS A 42 5.55 -11.46 2.92
N LEU A 43 6.41 -10.45 2.94
CA LEU A 43 7.70 -10.49 2.24
C LEU A 43 8.55 -11.58 2.90
N ASP A 44 9.06 -12.52 2.10
CA ASP A 44 9.76 -13.71 2.58
C ASP A 44 11.02 -13.93 1.75
N VAL A 45 12.16 -14.08 2.44
CA VAL A 45 13.44 -14.42 1.80
C VAL A 45 13.66 -15.93 1.86
N GLY A 46 14.29 -16.52 0.84
CA GLY A 46 14.80 -17.89 0.87
C GLY A 46 15.48 -18.23 2.21
N ASN A 47 15.29 -19.47 2.69
CA ASN A 47 15.77 -19.85 4.02
C ASN A 47 17.28 -20.11 4.05
N THR A 48 17.93 -20.25 2.89
CA THR A 48 19.35 -20.57 2.74
C THR A 48 20.29 -19.40 3.08
N ARG A 49 19.81 -18.16 2.94
CA ARG A 49 20.52 -16.89 3.16
C ARG A 49 21.78 -16.70 2.33
N ASN A 50 21.81 -17.32 1.15
CA ASN A 50 22.90 -17.12 0.20
C ASN A 50 22.69 -15.84 -0.61
N ASN A 51 23.78 -15.31 -1.18
CA ASN A 51 23.69 -14.26 -2.19
C ASN A 51 22.87 -14.77 -3.38
N GLY A 52 21.81 -14.04 -3.74
CA GLY A 52 20.88 -14.42 -4.80
C GLY A 52 19.65 -15.21 -4.33
N ASP A 53 19.50 -15.47 -3.04
CA ASP A 53 18.26 -16.04 -2.49
C ASP A 53 17.04 -15.22 -2.92
N GLN A 54 15.99 -15.92 -3.36
CA GLN A 54 14.79 -15.27 -3.88
C GLN A 54 14.00 -14.58 -2.77
N VAL A 55 13.53 -13.37 -3.06
CA VAL A 55 12.53 -12.65 -2.27
C VAL A 55 11.17 -12.87 -2.92
N ARG A 56 10.17 -13.29 -2.13
CA ARG A 56 8.83 -13.62 -2.61
C ARG A 56 7.74 -13.11 -1.67
N LEU A 57 6.51 -13.08 -2.17
CA LEU A 57 5.31 -12.97 -1.34
C LEU A 57 4.89 -14.38 -0.92
N TRP A 58 4.74 -14.60 0.39
CA TRP A 58 4.39 -15.90 0.94
C TRP A 58 3.37 -15.76 2.07
N LYS A 59 2.77 -16.89 2.48
CA LYS A 59 1.90 -16.93 3.65
C LYS A 59 2.66 -16.39 4.87
N CYS A 60 2.05 -15.43 5.57
CA CYS A 60 2.54 -14.95 6.85
C CYS A 60 2.53 -16.10 7.87
N ALA A 61 3.71 -16.43 8.41
CA ALA A 61 3.90 -17.55 9.32
C ALA A 61 4.76 -17.20 10.55
N GLY A 62 5.16 -15.93 10.69
CA GLY A 62 5.98 -15.48 11.83
C GLY A 62 7.43 -15.97 11.78
N HIS A 63 7.89 -16.45 10.62
CA HIS A 63 9.25 -16.95 10.46
C HIS A 63 10.30 -15.83 10.51
N LYS A 64 11.57 -16.16 10.83
CA LYS A 64 12.66 -15.18 10.89
C LYS A 64 12.90 -14.51 9.55
N ASN A 65 12.78 -15.27 8.46
CA ASN A 65 12.94 -14.82 7.08
C ASN A 65 11.81 -13.91 6.56
N GLN A 66 10.84 -13.57 7.42
CA GLN A 66 9.76 -12.61 7.16
C GLN A 66 9.87 -11.35 8.04
N ARG A 67 10.96 -11.22 8.81
CA ARG A 67 11.22 -10.06 9.67
C ARG A 67 12.39 -9.27 9.13
N PHE A 68 12.23 -7.94 9.08
CA PHE A 68 13.22 -7.06 8.50
C PHE A 68 13.50 -5.88 9.43
N VAL A 69 14.76 -5.43 9.43
CA VAL A 69 15.21 -4.18 10.06
C VAL A 69 15.80 -3.27 9.00
N ILE A 70 15.69 -1.97 9.22
CA ILE A 70 16.35 -0.96 8.38
C ILE A 70 17.58 -0.47 9.14
N THR A 71 18.76 -0.61 8.53
CA THR A 71 20.03 -0.19 9.14
C THR A 71 20.96 0.32 8.06
N ASN A 72 21.55 1.50 8.25
CA ASN A 72 22.43 2.16 7.28
C ASN A 72 21.82 2.25 5.87
N GLY A 73 20.53 2.56 5.78
CA GLY A 73 19.79 2.64 4.51
C GLY A 73 19.49 1.31 3.83
N GLN A 74 19.79 0.17 4.46
CA GLN A 74 19.57 -1.17 3.91
C GLN A 74 18.45 -1.89 4.67
N ILE A 75 17.61 -2.63 3.93
CA ILE A 75 16.64 -3.57 4.50
C ILE A 75 17.36 -4.91 4.69
N LYS A 76 17.44 -5.38 5.94
CA LYS A 76 18.11 -6.63 6.30
C LYS A 76 17.15 -7.57 6.99
N VAL A 77 17.22 -8.85 6.68
CA VAL A 77 16.44 -9.85 7.39
C VAL A 77 16.95 -9.97 8.82
N THR A 78 16.05 -10.08 9.79
CA THR A 78 16.38 -10.08 11.20
C THR A 78 16.70 -11.49 11.70
N ASP A 79 17.95 -11.90 11.51
CA ASP A 79 18.51 -13.07 12.17
C ASP A 79 19.11 -12.62 13.49
N PHE A 80 18.31 -12.54 14.56
CA PHE A 80 18.80 -12.24 15.90
C PHE A 80 19.75 -13.34 16.42
N GLY A 81 20.97 -13.38 15.90
CA GLY A 81 21.97 -14.42 16.16
C GLY A 81 23.35 -14.17 15.56
N SER A 82 23.59 -13.05 14.87
CA SER A 82 24.96 -12.61 14.55
C SER A 82 25.02 -11.09 14.54
N SER A 83 24.96 -10.51 15.73
CA SER A 83 25.69 -9.28 16.01
C SER A 83 27.17 -9.62 15.81
N GLY A 84 27.84 -8.91 14.92
CA GLY A 84 29.29 -9.02 14.74
C GLY A 84 30.07 -8.67 15.99
#